data_AF-A0A7J6SF32-F1
#
_entry.id   AF-A0A7J6SF32-F1
#
_cell.length_a   1.000
_cell.length_b   1.000
_cell.length_c   1.000
_cell.angle_alpha   90.00
_cell.angle_beta   90.00
_cell.angle_gamma   90.00
#
_symmetry.space_group_name_H-M   'P 1'
#
loop_
_entity.id
_entity.type
_entity.pdbx_description
1 polymer ?
#
loop_
_entity_poly.entity_id
_entity_poly.type
_entity_poly.pdbx_seq_one_letter_code
_entity_poly.pdbx_strand_id
1 'polypeptide(L)'
;MGNISDGGFGGLLDQYREISEAMPLTVQCVQGPILIIIADILAQWITGAPKIDKRRCFRAALCQLFVFGPMTYFWYDILLPSWSGYLPTTAHKVLVDQTLWCWTFLSTFFFIQSLAGGMSVAESIGAVKSNLGPALKANYCFWPMMQ
;
A
#
# COMPACT_ATOMS: atom_id res chain seq x y z
N MET A 1 -15.37 -28.84 13.94
CA MET A 1 -16.35 -28.13 14.77
C MET A 1 -16.26 -26.66 14.39
N GLY A 2 -17.15 -26.21 13.51
CA GLY A 2 -17.18 -24.81 13.06
C GLY A 2 -17.69 -23.95 14.20
N ASN A 3 -16.86 -23.01 14.65
CA ASN A 3 -17.25 -22.07 15.68
C ASN A 3 -18.24 -21.07 15.06
N ILE A 4 -19.34 -20.87 15.77
CA ILE A 4 -20.43 -19.97 15.39
C ILE A 4 -19.83 -18.56 15.30
N SER A 5 -19.92 -17.93 14.13
CA SER A 5 -19.56 -16.53 13.94
C SER A 5 -20.42 -15.67 14.86
N ASP A 6 -19.79 -15.01 15.83
CA ASP A 6 -20.44 -13.91 16.54
C ASP A 6 -20.89 -12.89 15.48
N GLY A 7 -22.21 -12.72 15.30
CA GLY A 7 -22.83 -11.95 14.21
C GLY A 7 -22.61 -10.43 14.25
N GLY A 8 -21.46 -9.97 14.74
CA GLY A 8 -21.04 -8.57 14.83
C GLY A 8 -19.70 -8.31 14.16
N PHE A 9 -19.04 -7.22 14.55
CA PHE A 9 -17.75 -6.79 13.98
C PHE A 9 -16.65 -7.86 14.06
N GLY A 10 -16.62 -8.66 15.13
CA GLY A 10 -15.68 -9.77 15.29
C GLY A 10 -15.80 -10.82 14.18
N GLY A 11 -17.02 -11.29 13.89
CA GLY A 11 -17.24 -12.24 12.80
C GLY A 11 -16.88 -11.71 11.42
N LEU A 12 -17.08 -10.41 11.17
CA LEU A 12 -16.63 -9.77 9.92
C LEU A 12 -15.10 -9.72 9.80
N LEU A 13 -14.40 -9.48 10.91
CA LEU A 13 -12.93 -9.47 10.92
C LEU A 13 -12.37 -10.87 10.67
N ASP A 14 -12.98 -11.90 11.25
CA ASP A 14 -12.54 -13.28 11.05
C ASP A 14 -12.81 -13.74 9.60
N GLN A 15 -13.97 -13.41 9.03
CA GLN A 15 -14.24 -13.63 7.61
C GLN A 15 -13.24 -12.91 6.70
N TYR A 16 -12.90 -11.66 7.02
CA TYR A 16 -11.89 -10.90 6.28
C TYR A 16 -10.51 -11.57 6.35
N ARG A 17 -10.10 -12.05 7.53
CA ARG A 17 -8.84 -12.79 7.71
C ARG A 17 -8.83 -14.07 6.88
N GLU A 18 -9.89 -14.88 6.96
CA GLU A 18 -10.01 -16.12 6.20
C GLU A 18 -9.91 -15.88 4.68
N ILE A 19 -10.61 -14.86 4.17
CA ILE A 19 -10.56 -14.50 2.75
C ILE A 19 -9.17 -13.98 2.37
N SER A 20 -8.52 -13.22 3.24
CA SER A 20 -7.17 -12.69 3.02
C SER A 20 -6.13 -13.79 2.95
N GLU A 21 -6.25 -14.83 3.77
CA GLU A 21 -5.36 -16.00 3.74
C GLU A 21 -5.65 -16.91 2.54
N ALA A 22 -6.92 -17.06 2.15
CA ALA A 22 -7.32 -17.91 1.04
C ALA A 22 -7.02 -17.30 -0.35
N MET A 23 -7.16 -15.98 -0.48
CA MET A 23 -7.00 -15.25 -1.75
C MET A 23 -6.21 -13.94 -1.57
N PRO A 24 -4.96 -14.01 -1.12
CA PRO A 24 -4.17 -12.82 -0.76
C PRO A 24 -4.01 -11.84 -1.91
N LEU A 25 -3.71 -12.32 -3.13
CA LEU A 25 -3.60 -11.46 -4.31
C LEU A 25 -4.90 -10.71 -4.60
N THR A 26 -6.04 -11.41 -4.59
CA THR A 26 -7.34 -10.81 -4.87
C THR A 26 -7.67 -9.73 -3.83
N VAL A 27 -7.45 -10.02 -2.55
CA VAL A 27 -7.71 -9.06 -1.48
C VAL A 27 -6.84 -7.82 -1.65
N GLN A 28 -5.53 -7.97 -1.89
CA GLN A 28 -4.62 -6.83 -2.11
C GLN A 28 -5.06 -5.98 -3.31
N CYS A 29 -5.41 -6.62 -4.43
CA CYS A 29 -5.87 -5.96 -5.64
C CYS A 29 -7.22 -5.24 -5.48
N VAL A 30 -8.11 -5.71 -4.61
CA VAL A 30 -9.43 -5.11 -4.39
C VAL A 30 -9.40 -4.01 -3.32
N GLN A 31 -8.71 -4.25 -2.21
CA GLN A 31 -8.66 -3.28 -1.10
C GLN A 31 -7.84 -2.04 -1.44
N GLY A 32 -6.73 -2.20 -2.17
CA GLY A 32 -5.83 -1.09 -2.55
C GLY A 32 -6.55 0.04 -3.30
N PRO A 33 -7.30 -0.26 -4.38
CA PRO A 33 -8.09 0.73 -5.11
C PRO A 33 -9.12 1.45 -4.23
N ILE A 34 -9.79 0.75 -3.32
CA ILE A 34 -10.78 1.36 -2.42
C ILE A 34 -10.09 2.36 -1.48
N LEU A 35 -8.99 1.94 -0.85
CA LEU A 35 -8.23 2.77 0.08
C LEU A 35 -7.66 4.01 -0.60
N ILE A 36 -7.07 3.87 -1.80
CA ILE A 36 -6.46 5.02 -2.49
C ILE A 36 -7.52 6.00 -3.00
N ILE A 37 -8.71 5.53 -3.40
CA ILE A 37 -9.80 6.44 -3.80
C ILE A 37 -10.20 7.31 -2.61
N ILE A 38 -10.40 6.70 -1.44
CA ILE A 38 -10.76 7.41 -0.21
C ILE A 38 -9.64 8.40 0.17
N ALA A 39 -8.38 7.94 0.17
CA ALA A 39 -7.23 8.77 0.49
C ALA A 39 -7.08 9.96 -0.47
N ASP A 40 -7.27 9.75 -1.77
CA ASP A 40 -7.14 10.81 -2.77
C ASP A 40 -8.30 11.81 -2.69
N ILE A 41 -9.54 11.37 -2.42
CA ILE A 41 -10.67 12.28 -2.15
C ILE A 41 -10.37 13.15 -0.93
N LEU A 42 -9.90 12.54 0.18
CA LEU A 42 -9.54 13.27 1.39
C LEU A 42 -8.39 14.25 1.13
N ALA A 43 -7.35 13.85 0.40
CA ALA A 43 -6.25 14.72 0.04
C ALA A 43 -6.74 15.92 -0.80
N GLN A 44 -7.63 15.69 -1.76
CA GLN A 44 -8.22 16.76 -2.57
C GLN A 44 -9.07 17.72 -1.72
N TRP A 45 -9.83 17.22 -0.74
CA TRP A 45 -10.58 18.06 0.20
C TRP A 45 -9.66 18.90 1.08
N ILE A 46 -8.66 18.28 1.71
CA ILE A 46 -7.71 18.96 2.61
C ILE A 46 -6.90 20.02 1.85
N THR A 47 -6.56 19.76 0.58
CA THR A 47 -5.83 20.72 -0.27
C THR A 47 -6.72 21.77 -0.92
N GLY A 48 -8.03 21.77 -0.63
CA GLY A 48 -8.96 22.81 -1.08
C GLY A 48 -9.29 22.74 -2.57
N ALA A 49 -9.27 21.54 -3.18
CA ALA A 49 -9.63 21.37 -4.57
C ALA A 49 -11.09 21.85 -4.80
N PRO A 50 -11.35 22.73 -5.79
CA PRO A 50 -12.68 23.30 -6.00
C PRO A 50 -13.72 22.25 -6.39
N LYS A 51 -13.28 21.14 -7.00
CA LYS A 51 -14.06 19.95 -7.31
C LYS A 51 -13.17 18.72 -7.22
N ILE A 52 -13.76 17.58 -6.87
CA ILE A 52 -13.07 16.30 -6.91
C ILE A 52 -12.75 15.92 -8.36
N ASP A 53 -11.46 15.76 -8.65
CA ASP A 53 -10.93 15.18 -9.87
C ASP A 53 -11.10 13.65 -9.83
N LYS A 54 -12.22 13.20 -10.41
CA LYS A 54 -12.55 11.78 -10.55
C LYS A 54 -11.56 11.03 -11.44
N ARG A 55 -10.96 11.69 -12.43
CA ARG A 55 -10.00 11.07 -13.35
C ARG A 55 -8.71 10.73 -12.61
N ARG A 56 -8.28 11.62 -11.73
CA ARG A 56 -7.17 11.38 -10.81
C ARG A 56 -7.45 10.20 -9.87
N CYS A 57 -8.62 10.17 -9.22
CA CYS A 57 -9.03 9.05 -8.37
C CYS A 57 -9.02 7.72 -9.13
N PHE A 58 -9.67 7.70 -10.30
CA PHE A 58 -9.77 6.49 -11.12
C PHE A 58 -8.40 5.98 -11.56
N ARG A 59 -7.51 6.88 -11.99
CA ARG A 59 -6.15 6.51 -12.35
C ARG A 59 -5.36 5.96 -11.16
N ALA A 60 -5.45 6.59 -9.99
CA ALA A 60 -4.79 6.08 -8.78
C ALA A 60 -5.31 4.68 -8.42
N ALA A 61 -6.62 4.47 -8.56
CA ALA A 61 -7.25 3.17 -8.37
C ALA A 61 -6.71 2.11 -9.33
N LEU A 62 -6.54 2.43 -10.62
CA LEU A 62 -5.95 1.51 -11.60
C LEU A 62 -4.49 1.18 -11.27
N CYS A 63 -3.70 2.16 -10.84
CA CYS A 63 -2.33 1.91 -10.39
C CYS A 63 -2.30 0.96 -9.19
N GLN A 64 -3.22 1.11 -8.22
CA GLN A 64 -3.34 0.17 -7.12
C GLN A 64 -3.74 -1.23 -7.58
N LEU A 65 -4.73 -1.33 -8.48
CA LEU A 65 -5.25 -2.61 -8.95
C LEU A 65 -4.19 -3.41 -9.71
N PHE A 66 -3.45 -2.77 -10.62
CA PHE A 66 -2.58 -3.46 -11.57
C PHE A 66 -1.11 -3.44 -11.22
N VAL A 67 -0.66 -2.50 -10.39
CA VAL A 67 0.76 -2.36 -10.04
C VAL A 67 0.95 -2.66 -8.57
N PHE A 68 0.36 -1.88 -7.68
CA PHE A 68 0.71 -1.97 -6.26
C PHE A 68 0.10 -3.19 -5.56
N GLY A 69 -1.11 -3.63 -5.93
CA GLY A 69 -1.72 -4.85 -5.38
C GLY A 69 -0.89 -6.11 -5.67
N PRO A 70 -0.49 -6.37 -6.93
CA PRO A 70 0.42 -7.47 -7.23
C PRO A 70 1.80 -7.30 -6.59
N MET A 71 2.31 -6.06 -6.51
CA MET A 71 3.62 -5.76 -5.90
C MET A 71 3.61 -6.03 -4.39
N THR A 72 2.55 -5.64 -3.66
CA THR A 72 2.41 -5.90 -2.22
C THR A 72 2.19 -7.38 -1.95
N TYR A 73 1.37 -8.07 -2.75
CA TYR A 73 1.24 -9.53 -2.68
C TYR A 73 2.59 -10.22 -2.85
N PHE A 74 3.36 -9.85 -3.88
CA PHE A 74 4.67 -10.44 -4.11
C PHE A 74 5.63 -10.22 -2.93
N TRP A 75 5.60 -9.04 -2.32
CA TRP A 75 6.44 -8.76 -1.16
C TRP A 75 6.02 -9.56 0.08
N TYR A 76 4.77 -9.46 0.51
CA TYR A 76 4.31 -9.99 1.79
C TYR A 76 4.01 -11.49 1.78
N ASP A 77 3.52 -12.02 0.66
CA ASP A 77 3.06 -13.41 0.57
C ASP A 77 4.09 -14.35 -0.08
N ILE A 78 5.05 -13.80 -0.84
CA ILE A 78 6.07 -14.60 -1.54
C ILE A 78 7.48 -14.33 -0.98
N LEU A 79 7.95 -13.08 -1.06
CA LEU A 79 9.35 -12.77 -0.79
C LEU A 79 9.70 -12.78 0.70
N LEU A 80 8.95 -12.05 1.52
CA LEU A 80 9.22 -11.95 2.96
C LEU A 80 9.13 -13.31 3.69
N PRO A 81 8.15 -14.20 3.39
CA PRO A 81 8.11 -15.55 3.96
C PRO A 81 9.28 -16.43 3.52
N SER A 82 9.75 -16.28 2.26
CA SER A 82 10.90 -17.03 1.75
C SER A 82 12.21 -16.72 2.50
N TRP A 83 12.27 -15.57 3.19
CA TRP A 83 13.42 -15.14 3.99
C TRP A 83 13.32 -15.51 5.47
N SER A 84 12.30 -16.27 5.88
CA SER A 84 12.07 -16.65 7.29
C SER A 84 13.29 -17.29 7.97
N GLY A 85 14.10 -18.06 7.24
CA GLY A 85 15.35 -18.62 7.77
C GLY A 85 16.45 -17.60 8.07
N TYR A 86 16.40 -16.42 7.45
CA TYR A 86 17.36 -15.31 7.65
C TYR A 86 16.81 -14.21 8.56
N LEU A 87 15.50 -14.17 8.77
CA LEU A 87 14.79 -13.17 9.56
C LEU A 87 14.11 -13.83 10.77
N PRO A 88 14.88 -14.23 11.80
CA PRO A 88 14.41 -15.13 12.85
C PRO A 88 13.42 -14.48 13.82
N THR A 89 13.35 -13.15 13.87
CA THR A 89 12.45 -12.42 14.76
C THR A 89 11.58 -11.44 14.00
N THR A 90 10.44 -11.08 14.58
CA THR A 90 9.55 -10.03 14.05
C THR A 90 10.31 -8.72 13.84
N ALA A 91 11.24 -8.36 14.74
CA ALA A 91 12.06 -7.16 14.60
C ALA A 91 12.93 -7.17 13.33
N HIS A 92 13.46 -8.33 12.92
CA HIS A 92 14.21 -8.44 11.66
C HIS A 92 13.31 -8.23 10.45
N LYS A 93 12.11 -8.83 10.45
CA LYS A 93 11.13 -8.63 9.38
C LYS A 93 10.72 -7.16 9.28
N VAL A 94 10.44 -6.52 10.41
CA VAL A 94 10.13 -5.09 10.50
C VAL A 94 11.28 -4.23 9.98
N LEU A 95 12.53 -4.53 10.33
CA LEU A 95 13.70 -3.80 9.83
C LEU A 95 13.80 -3.89 8.30
N VAL A 96 13.64 -5.09 7.74
CA VAL A 96 13.66 -5.31 6.29
C VAL A 96 12.51 -4.61 5.60
N ASP A 97 11.33 -4.60 6.20
CA ASP A 97 10.15 -3.91 5.69
C ASP A 97 10.36 -2.37 5.70
N GLN A 98 10.82 -1.82 6.81
CA GLN A 98 11.05 -0.38 6.94
C GLN A 98 12.22 0.11 6.08
N THR A 99 13.17 -0.76 5.71
CA THR A 99 14.33 -0.40 4.89
C THR A 99 14.13 -0.77 3.42
N LEU A 100 14.21 -2.05 3.07
CA LEU A 100 14.16 -2.49 1.68
C LEU A 100 12.78 -2.24 1.06
N TRP A 101 11.71 -2.62 1.76
CA TRP A 101 10.38 -2.50 1.20
C TRP A 101 9.92 -1.06 1.08
N CYS A 102 9.97 -0.31 2.19
CA CYS A 102 9.49 1.06 2.23
C CYS A 102 10.15 1.93 1.16
N TRP A 103 11.47 1.82 0.98
CA TRP A 103 12.20 2.56 -0.05
C TRP A 103 11.79 2.14 -1.46
N THR A 104 11.69 0.84 -1.71
CA THR A 104 11.29 0.30 -3.03
C THR A 104 9.87 0.70 -3.37
N PHE A 105 8.94 0.51 -2.43
CA PHE A 105 7.53 0.83 -2.57
C PHE A 105 7.30 2.31 -2.80
N LEU A 106 7.85 3.20 -1.95
CA LEU A 106 7.65 4.65 -2.09
C LEU A 106 8.30 5.20 -3.37
N SER A 107 9.48 4.71 -3.75
CA SER A 107 10.12 5.11 -5.00
C SER A 107 9.27 4.71 -6.21
N THR A 108 8.77 3.47 -6.21
CA THR A 108 7.87 2.97 -7.27
C THR A 108 6.55 3.74 -7.27
N PHE A 109 6.02 4.05 -6.09
CA PHE A 109 4.81 4.84 -5.91
C PHE A 109 4.94 6.19 -6.59
N PHE A 110 5.91 7.01 -6.19
CA PHE A 110 6.08 8.34 -6.78
C PHE A 110 6.36 8.27 -8.29
N PHE A 111 7.19 7.32 -8.74
CA PHE A 111 7.51 7.17 -10.15
C PHE A 111 6.28 6.83 -11.00
N ILE A 112 5.55 5.78 -10.64
CA ILE A 112 4.38 5.31 -11.39
C ILE A 112 3.26 6.34 -11.33
N GLN A 113 3.05 6.99 -10.18
CA GLN A 113 1.99 7.98 -10.05
C GLN A 113 2.27 9.25 -10.85
N SER A 114 3.53 9.69 -10.92
CA SER A 114 3.96 10.80 -11.79
C SER A 114 3.83 10.46 -13.27
N LEU A 115 4.28 9.27 -13.69
CA LEU A 115 4.12 8.81 -15.08
C LEU A 115 2.65 8.72 -15.48
N ALA A 116 1.81 8.11 -14.65
CA ALA A 116 0.37 8.05 -14.88
C ALA A 116 -0.25 9.47 -14.88
N GLY A 117 0.35 10.40 -14.13
CA GLY A 117 0.08 11.83 -14.15
C GLY A 117 0.30 12.50 -15.51
N GLY A 118 1.05 11.88 -16.42
CA GLY A 118 1.45 12.42 -17.72
C GLY A 118 2.83 13.07 -17.73
N MET A 119 3.61 12.92 -16.64
CA MET A 119 5.00 13.41 -16.59
C MET A 119 5.90 12.52 -17.45
N SER A 120 6.98 13.09 -17.97
CA SER A 120 8.04 12.32 -18.62
C SER A 120 8.80 11.44 -17.61
N VAL A 121 9.62 10.51 -18.13
CA VAL A 121 10.47 9.65 -17.29
C VAL A 121 11.44 10.49 -16.45
N ALA A 122 12.07 11.52 -17.04
CA ALA A 122 13.01 12.39 -16.34
C ALA A 122 12.33 13.17 -15.21
N GLU A 123 11.14 13.72 -15.47
CA GLU A 123 10.33 14.42 -14.46
C GLU A 123 9.85 13.47 -13.35
N SER A 124 9.50 12.23 -13.70
CA SER A 124 9.07 11.22 -12.72
C SER A 124 10.22 10.78 -11.81
N ILE A 125 11.45 10.66 -12.34
CA ILE A 125 12.66 10.47 -11.52
C ILE A 125 12.88 11.69 -10.61
N GLY A 126 12.66 12.90 -11.13
CA GLY A 126 12.68 14.14 -10.34
C GLY A 126 11.70 14.09 -9.17
N ALA A 127 10.46 13.61 -9.41
CA ALA A 127 9.44 13.46 -8.39
C ALA A 127 9.81 12.43 -7.31
N VAL A 128 10.46 11.33 -7.67
CA VAL A 128 11.00 10.39 -6.67
C VAL A 128 12.03 11.09 -5.78
N LYS A 129 13.00 11.79 -6.40
CA LYS A 129 14.07 12.47 -5.65
C LYS A 129 13.53 13.54 -4.70
N SER A 130 12.50 14.28 -5.08
CA SER A 130 11.92 15.33 -4.24
C SER A 130 11.04 14.79 -3.12
N ASN A 131 10.28 13.73 -3.38
CA ASN A 131 9.24 13.25 -2.45
C ASN A 131 9.69 12.09 -1.55
N LEU A 132 10.69 11.29 -1.96
CA LEU A 132 11.08 10.08 -1.23
C LEU A 132 11.57 10.40 0.19
N GLY A 133 12.48 11.38 0.34
CA GLY A 133 13.02 11.75 1.66
C GLY A 133 11.95 12.22 2.66
N PRO A 134 11.10 13.20 2.30
CA PRO A 134 9.98 13.61 3.13
C PRO A 134 9.02 12.48 3.47
N ALA A 135 8.70 11.61 2.50
CA ALA A 135 7.81 10.48 2.71
C ALA A 135 8.39 9.42 3.66
N LEU A 136 9.68 9.09 3.51
CA LEU A 136 10.39 8.19 4.42
C LEU A 136 10.42 8.75 5.85
N LYS A 137 10.68 10.05 6.00
CA LYS A 137 10.64 10.70 7.31
C LYS A 137 9.24 10.59 7.94
N ALA A 138 8.19 10.90 7.19
CA ALA A 138 6.82 10.76 7.67
C ALA A 138 6.50 9.31 8.06
N ASN A 139 6.92 8.35 7.22
CA ASN A 139 6.75 6.93 7.47
C ASN A 139 7.42 6.49 8.78
N TYR A 140 8.68 6.86 9.01
CA TYR A 140 9.42 6.51 10.22
C TYR A 140 8.96 7.25 11.47
N CYS A 141 8.30 8.39 11.33
CA CYS A 141 7.69 9.08 12.48
C CYS A 141 6.35 8.47 12.89
N PHE A 142 5.58 7.94 11.94
CA PHE A 142 4.22 7.47 12.20
C PHE A 142 4.14 5.97 12.49
N TRP A 143 4.75 5.14 11.65
CA TRP A 143 4.55 3.69 11.68
C TRP A 143 5.14 2.93 12.87
N PRO A 144 6.26 3.35 13.51
CA PRO A 144 6.74 2.65 14.69
C PRO A 144 5.76 2.61 15.87
N MET A 145 4.76 3.51 15.91
CA MET A 145 3.70 3.46 16.92
C MET A 145 2.62 2.40 16.64
N MET A 146 2.55 1.92 15.39
CA MET A 146 1.53 0.99 14.91
C MET A 146 2.07 -0.44 14.71
N GLN A 147 3.39 -0.64 14.85
CA GLN A 147 4.09 -1.93 14.70
C GLN A 147 4.27 -2.63 16.04
#